data_AF-A0A494X8C8-F1
#
_entry.id   AF-A0A494X8C8-F1
#
_cell.length_a   1.000
_cell.length_b   1.000
_cell.length_c   1.000
_cell.angle_alpha   90.00
_cell.angle_beta   90.00
_cell.angle_gamma   90.00
#
_symmetry.space_group_name_H-M   'P 1'
#
loop_
_entity.id
_entity.type
_entity.pdbx_description
1 polymer ?
#
loop_
_entity_poly.entity_id
_entity_poly.type
_entity_poly.pdbx_seq_one_letter_code
_entity_poly.pdbx_strand_id
1 'polypeptide(L)'
;MAGIWQVREVHVNTALGRTLEYGLNDPRLMWRLFKFENNRVTDDAYDFKDDCDVTSLKTTHLNFRDLMFASIGGYGFPPASDASPMRDYKLPVDAGASVTAISLICSDGLWQGDLGVLYKDAKFIPVNGAWIALTPDGTMYLRWRDETILMLVKVRPVDITPSFDCDSAKKAAEVAICHSAELSGLDRSVAEAFSQALKKIRFVGGNERQLGEGQRSWLKQRNACNADERCLREAMKHRIDELIEQQ
;
A
#
# COMPACT_ATOMS: atom_id res chain seq x y z
N MET A 1 -9.95 11.98 9.90
CA MET A 1 -9.00 11.58 8.84
C MET A 1 -7.59 12.13 9.09
N ALA A 2 -7.41 13.41 9.45
CA ALA A 2 -6.07 14.01 9.58
C ALA A 2 -5.11 13.24 10.50
N GLY A 3 -3.85 13.13 10.07
CA GLY A 3 -2.77 12.42 10.73
C GLY A 3 -1.97 11.54 9.78
N ILE A 4 -1.06 10.74 10.35
CA ILE A 4 -0.23 9.79 9.61
C ILE A 4 -0.85 8.41 9.73
N TRP A 5 -0.98 7.75 8.60
CA TRP A 5 -1.57 6.43 8.45
C TRP A 5 -0.55 5.51 7.83
N GLN A 6 -0.43 4.29 8.35
CA GLN A 6 0.49 3.30 7.83
C GLN A 6 -0.29 2.16 7.21
N VAL A 7 0.11 1.74 6.01
CA VAL A 7 -0.41 0.54 5.35
C VAL A 7 -0.08 -0.69 6.19
N ARG A 8 -1.11 -1.44 6.56
CA ARG A 8 -1.02 -2.70 7.32
C ARG A 8 -1.37 -3.92 6.49
N GLU A 9 -2.24 -3.75 5.49
CA GLU A 9 -2.58 -4.81 4.55
C GLU A 9 -2.74 -4.23 3.15
N VAL A 10 -2.36 -5.00 2.14
CA VAL A 10 -2.49 -4.68 0.72
C VAL A 10 -3.38 -5.74 0.09
N HIS A 11 -4.54 -5.33 -0.39
CA HIS A 11 -5.55 -6.22 -0.97
C HIS A 11 -5.66 -6.02 -2.47
N VAL A 12 -5.64 -7.13 -3.21
CA VAL A 12 -5.74 -7.16 -4.66
C VAL A 12 -6.74 -8.23 -5.09
N ASN A 13 -7.30 -8.13 -6.30
CA ASN A 13 -8.26 -9.11 -6.78
C ASN A 13 -7.59 -10.46 -7.10
N THR A 14 -7.59 -11.36 -6.13
CA THR A 14 -7.00 -12.70 -6.25
C THR A 14 -7.83 -13.69 -7.07
N ALA A 15 -9.06 -13.32 -7.47
CA ALA A 15 -9.89 -14.12 -8.35
C ALA A 15 -9.60 -13.89 -9.84
N LEU A 16 -8.82 -12.85 -10.18
CA LEU A 16 -8.38 -12.64 -11.55
C LEU A 16 -7.33 -13.68 -11.94
N GLY A 17 -7.57 -14.41 -13.03
CA GLY A 17 -6.62 -15.37 -13.60
C GLY A 17 -5.42 -14.74 -14.31
N ARG A 18 -5.05 -13.50 -13.99
CA ARG A 18 -3.91 -12.77 -14.59
C ARG A 18 -2.93 -12.33 -13.51
N THR A 19 -1.67 -12.13 -13.89
CA THR A 19 -0.70 -11.46 -13.04
C THR A 19 -1.12 -10.00 -12.83
N LEU A 20 -1.14 -9.57 -11.58
CA LEU A 20 -1.37 -8.19 -11.19
C LEU A 20 -0.02 -7.50 -10.99
N GLU A 21 -0.03 -6.16 -11.07
CA GLU A 21 1.16 -5.38 -10.76
C GLU A 21 1.62 -5.62 -9.33
N TYR A 22 0.68 -5.56 -8.37
CA TYR A 22 0.93 -5.85 -6.96
C TYR A 22 0.37 -7.21 -6.52
N GLY A 23 1.05 -7.84 -5.58
CA GLY A 23 0.58 -9.02 -4.86
C GLY A 23 -0.27 -8.70 -3.63
N LEU A 24 -0.91 -9.72 -3.05
CA LEU A 24 -1.49 -9.61 -1.71
C LEU A 24 -0.37 -9.34 -0.69
N ASN A 25 -0.51 -8.30 0.12
CA ASN A 25 0.53 -7.81 1.05
C ASN A 25 1.88 -7.55 0.37
N ASP A 26 1.84 -6.94 -0.82
CA ASP A 26 3.03 -6.58 -1.59
C ASP A 26 3.99 -5.70 -0.75
N PRO A 27 5.26 -6.11 -0.54
CA PRO A 27 6.20 -5.35 0.27
C PRO A 27 6.50 -3.94 -0.24
N ARG A 28 6.25 -3.63 -1.53
CA ARG A 28 6.39 -2.27 -2.09
C ARG A 28 5.37 -1.28 -1.50
N LEU A 29 4.20 -1.78 -1.07
CA LEU A 29 3.12 -0.97 -0.50
C LEU A 29 2.95 -1.15 1.01
N MET A 30 3.38 -2.29 1.57
CA MET A 30 3.36 -2.50 3.01
C MET A 30 4.23 -1.48 3.76
N TRP A 31 3.78 -1.07 4.95
CA TRP A 31 4.42 -0.07 5.82
C TRP A 31 4.59 1.34 5.25
N ARG A 32 4.12 1.61 4.03
CA ARG A 32 4.07 2.97 3.46
C ARG A 32 3.22 3.88 4.33
N LEU A 33 3.61 5.15 4.38
CA LEU A 33 3.01 6.19 5.18
C LEU A 33 2.23 7.14 4.29
N PHE A 34 0.98 7.36 4.66
CA PHE A 34 0.09 8.34 4.07
C PHE A 34 -0.15 9.44 5.09
N LYS A 35 0.17 10.67 4.73
CA LYS A 35 -0.03 11.86 5.57
C LYS A 35 -1.24 12.61 5.06
N PHE A 36 -2.31 12.64 5.86
CA PHE A 36 -3.50 13.43 5.57
C PHE A 36 -3.45 14.71 6.41
N GLU A 37 -3.20 15.84 5.76
CA GLU A 37 -3.27 17.18 6.34
C GLU A 37 -4.57 17.87 5.92
N ASN A 38 -4.84 19.06 6.42
CA ASN A 38 -6.12 19.74 6.17
C ASN A 38 -6.35 20.08 4.69
N ASN A 39 -5.28 20.36 3.95
CA ASN A 39 -5.31 20.79 2.55
C ASN A 39 -4.30 20.03 1.68
N ARG A 40 -3.71 18.95 2.20
CA ARG A 40 -2.70 18.19 1.46
C ARG A 40 -2.71 16.72 1.87
N VAL A 41 -2.56 15.85 0.88
CA VAL A 41 -2.22 14.44 1.08
C VAL A 41 -0.89 14.18 0.42
N THR A 42 0.00 13.49 1.12
CA THR A 42 1.27 13.01 0.59
C THR A 42 1.49 11.58 1.03
N ASP A 43 2.31 10.84 0.31
CA ASP A 43 2.69 9.49 0.67
C ASP A 43 4.15 9.19 0.32
N ASP A 44 4.66 8.07 0.83
CA ASP A 44 5.97 7.54 0.49
C ASP A 44 5.89 6.25 -0.34
N ALA A 45 4.73 5.97 -0.97
CA ALA A 45 4.55 4.84 -1.86
C ALA A 45 5.36 5.07 -3.15
N TYR A 46 5.96 3.98 -3.62
CA TYR A 46 7.19 4.02 -4.40
C TYR A 46 7.03 4.56 -5.83
N ASP A 47 5.90 4.26 -6.48
CA ASP A 47 5.81 4.34 -7.94
C ASP A 47 5.12 5.61 -8.47
N PHE A 48 4.32 6.27 -7.63
CA PHE A 48 3.51 7.42 -8.05
C PHE A 48 3.53 8.49 -6.97
N LYS A 49 4.15 9.63 -7.26
CA LYS A 49 4.01 10.81 -6.39
C LYS A 49 2.62 11.41 -6.60
N ASP A 50 1.65 10.85 -5.90
CA ASP A 50 0.23 11.23 -5.97
C ASP A 50 -0.13 12.25 -4.87
N ASP A 51 0.77 13.22 -4.63
CA ASP A 51 0.49 14.35 -3.76
C ASP A 51 -0.80 15.05 -4.23
N CYS A 52 -1.72 15.31 -3.29
CA CYS A 52 -2.98 15.98 -3.57
C CYS A 52 -3.10 17.23 -2.72
N ASP A 53 -2.98 18.41 -3.32
CA ASP A 53 -3.32 19.68 -2.67
C ASP A 53 -4.86 19.82 -2.66
N VAL A 54 -5.48 19.38 -1.56
CA VAL A 54 -6.93 19.23 -1.41
C VAL A 54 -7.61 20.59 -1.39
N THR A 55 -8.54 20.80 -2.33
CA THR A 55 -9.38 21.99 -2.41
C THR A 55 -10.78 21.75 -1.84
N SER A 56 -11.33 20.55 -2.04
CA SER A 56 -12.64 20.16 -1.52
C SER A 56 -12.78 18.64 -1.41
N LEU A 57 -13.83 18.20 -0.72
CA LEU A 57 -14.14 16.80 -0.48
C LEU A 57 -15.54 16.48 -1.02
N LYS A 58 -15.67 15.33 -1.68
CA LYS A 58 -16.98 14.76 -2.01
C LYS A 58 -17.23 13.54 -1.14
N THR A 59 -18.35 13.53 -0.43
CA THR A 59 -18.75 12.41 0.43
C THR A 59 -19.93 11.65 -0.16
N THR A 60 -19.86 10.32 -0.11
CA THR A 60 -20.96 9.43 -0.49
C THR A 60 -21.20 8.42 0.63
N HIS A 61 -22.46 8.22 1.01
CA HIS A 61 -22.86 7.24 2.03
C HIS A 61 -23.45 6.01 1.36
N LEU A 62 -22.85 4.85 1.62
CA LEU A 62 -23.22 3.56 1.05
C LEU A 62 -22.62 2.43 1.89
N ASN A 63 -23.00 1.18 1.64
CA ASN A 63 -22.29 0.05 2.23
C ASN A 63 -20.99 -0.24 1.47
N PHE A 64 -20.05 -0.93 2.12
CA PHE A 64 -18.74 -1.20 1.54
C PHE A 64 -18.82 -2.00 0.23
N ARG A 65 -19.73 -2.99 0.14
CA ARG A 65 -19.93 -3.78 -1.08
C ARG A 65 -20.33 -2.91 -2.27
N ASP A 66 -21.28 -2.00 -2.08
CA ASP A 66 -21.76 -1.10 -3.13
C ASP A 66 -20.66 -0.10 -3.54
N LEU A 67 -19.82 0.35 -2.59
CA LEU A 67 -18.65 1.18 -2.90
C LEU A 67 -17.66 0.44 -3.80
N MET A 68 -17.39 -0.83 -3.51
CA MET A 68 -16.48 -1.65 -4.31
C MET A 68 -17.02 -1.83 -5.73
N PHE A 69 -18.30 -2.21 -5.90
CA PHE A 69 -18.90 -2.29 -7.23
C PHE A 69 -18.97 -0.93 -7.93
N ALA A 70 -19.11 0.17 -7.18
CA ALA A 70 -19.17 1.52 -7.73
C ALA A 70 -17.86 2.05 -8.27
N SER A 71 -16.74 1.51 -7.79
CA SER A 71 -15.42 2.05 -8.08
C SER A 71 -14.52 1.13 -8.88
N ILE A 72 -14.62 -0.19 -8.71
CA ILE A 72 -13.64 -1.15 -9.22
C ILE A 72 -14.15 -1.84 -10.48
N GLY A 73 -13.29 -1.91 -11.51
CA GLY A 73 -13.58 -2.63 -12.75
C GLY A 73 -13.59 -4.16 -12.62
N GLY A 74 -14.07 -4.82 -13.68
CA GLY A 74 -13.98 -6.29 -13.82
C GLY A 74 -15.17 -7.09 -13.31
N TYR A 75 -16.12 -6.47 -12.61
CA TYR A 75 -17.34 -7.15 -12.15
C TYR A 75 -18.50 -7.13 -13.16
N GLY A 76 -18.38 -6.35 -14.24
CA GLY A 76 -19.48 -6.12 -15.18
C GLY A 76 -20.59 -5.25 -14.58
N PHE A 77 -21.60 -4.93 -15.38
CA PHE A 77 -22.82 -4.29 -14.90
C PHE A 77 -24.05 -4.85 -15.64
N PRO A 78 -25.05 -5.38 -14.92
CA PRO A 78 -25.02 -5.67 -13.48
C PRO A 78 -23.95 -6.72 -13.14
N PRO A 79 -23.41 -6.75 -11.90
CA PRO A 79 -22.50 -7.80 -11.48
C PRO A 79 -23.15 -9.19 -11.57
N ALA A 80 -22.34 -10.22 -11.81
CA ALA A 80 -22.79 -11.61 -11.71
C ALA A 80 -23.34 -11.91 -10.30
N SER A 81 -24.29 -12.84 -10.20
CA SER A 81 -24.99 -13.12 -8.93
C SER A 81 -24.06 -13.62 -7.82
N ASP A 82 -22.95 -14.26 -8.17
CA ASP A 82 -21.93 -14.80 -7.28
C ASP A 82 -20.71 -13.88 -7.09
N ALA A 83 -20.70 -12.71 -7.75
CA ALA A 83 -19.66 -11.71 -7.63
C ALA A 83 -19.57 -11.19 -6.19
N SER A 84 -18.37 -11.21 -5.62
CA SER A 84 -18.11 -10.71 -4.27
C SER A 84 -16.74 -10.06 -4.19
N PRO A 85 -16.68 -8.72 -4.34
CA PRO A 85 -15.43 -7.98 -4.15
C PRO A 85 -14.76 -8.27 -2.81
N MET A 86 -15.55 -8.51 -1.76
CA MET A 86 -15.03 -8.79 -0.43
C MET A 86 -14.23 -10.09 -0.38
N ARG A 87 -14.76 -11.13 -1.04
CA ARG A 87 -14.09 -12.43 -1.16
C ARG A 87 -12.88 -12.33 -2.08
N ASP A 88 -13.06 -11.73 -3.25
CA ASP A 88 -12.05 -11.75 -4.30
C ASP A 88 -10.81 -10.91 -3.92
N TYR A 89 -11.02 -9.80 -3.19
CA TYR A 89 -9.95 -8.98 -2.60
C TYR A 89 -9.49 -9.45 -1.21
N LYS A 90 -10.15 -10.45 -0.62
CA LYS A 90 -9.88 -10.94 0.74
C LYS A 90 -9.96 -9.81 1.79
N LEU A 91 -10.96 -8.95 1.66
CA LEU A 91 -11.12 -7.78 2.54
C LEU A 91 -11.73 -8.20 3.88
N PRO A 92 -11.12 -7.86 5.03
CA PRO A 92 -11.63 -8.20 6.35
C PRO A 92 -12.62 -7.15 6.86
N VAL A 93 -13.59 -6.77 6.03
CA VAL A 93 -14.67 -5.84 6.38
C VAL A 93 -16.02 -6.43 6.00
N ASP A 94 -17.02 -6.20 6.85
CA ASP A 94 -18.39 -6.65 6.58
C ASP A 94 -18.93 -5.98 5.31
N ALA A 95 -19.50 -6.78 4.41
CA ALA A 95 -20.01 -6.30 3.13
C ALA A 95 -21.13 -5.25 3.29
N GLY A 96 -21.95 -5.37 4.35
CA GLY A 96 -23.03 -4.47 4.70
C GLY A 96 -22.61 -3.31 5.60
N ALA A 97 -21.33 -3.21 5.99
CA ALA A 97 -20.83 -2.12 6.79
C ALA A 97 -21.11 -0.78 6.10
N SER A 98 -21.86 0.09 6.79
CA SER A 98 -22.12 1.44 6.32
C SER A 98 -20.83 2.25 6.41
N VAL A 99 -20.42 2.84 5.28
CA VAL A 99 -19.21 3.66 5.18
C VAL A 99 -19.52 5.03 4.62
N THR A 100 -18.72 6.00 5.04
CA THR A 100 -18.64 7.30 4.36
C THR A 100 -17.42 7.25 3.45
N ALA A 101 -17.65 7.12 2.15
CA ALA A 101 -16.60 7.22 1.15
C ALA A 101 -16.29 8.69 0.88
N ILE A 102 -15.01 9.05 0.96
CA ILE A 102 -14.51 10.41 0.74
C ILE A 102 -13.64 10.38 -0.50
N SER A 103 -14.03 11.12 -1.53
CA SER A 103 -13.20 11.41 -2.69
C SER A 103 -12.59 12.79 -2.54
N LEU A 104 -11.29 12.90 -2.76
CA LEU A 104 -10.56 14.16 -2.67
C LEU A 104 -10.57 14.87 -4.02
N ILE A 105 -10.86 16.17 -4.01
CA ILE A 105 -10.70 17.04 -5.17
C ILE A 105 -9.45 17.88 -4.91
N CYS A 106 -8.39 17.62 -5.67
CA CYS A 106 -7.12 18.34 -5.63
C CYS A 106 -7.19 19.60 -6.52
N SER A 107 -6.14 20.42 -6.51
CA SER A 107 -6.01 21.59 -7.41
C SER A 107 -6.16 21.21 -8.89
N ASP A 108 -5.69 20.01 -9.25
CA ASP A 108 -5.58 19.55 -10.63
C ASP A 108 -6.71 18.59 -11.02
N GLY A 109 -7.74 18.48 -10.16
CA GLY A 109 -8.92 17.64 -10.39
C GLY A 109 -9.09 16.54 -9.35
N LEU A 110 -9.84 15.49 -9.71
CA LEU A 110 -10.12 14.37 -8.83
C LEU A 110 -8.83 13.59 -8.52
N TRP A 111 -8.58 13.27 -7.25
CA TRP A 111 -7.38 12.51 -6.86
C TRP A 111 -7.36 11.14 -7.52
N GLN A 112 -6.29 10.85 -8.28
CA GLN A 112 -6.18 9.66 -9.13
C GLN A 112 -7.41 9.47 -10.04
N GLY A 113 -7.94 10.55 -10.61
CA GLY A 113 -9.21 10.57 -11.35
C GLY A 113 -9.27 9.67 -12.59
N ASP A 114 -8.12 9.14 -13.04
CA ASP A 114 -8.02 8.09 -14.05
C ASP A 114 -8.51 6.72 -13.57
N LEU A 115 -8.55 6.49 -12.25
CA LEU A 115 -9.10 5.28 -11.65
C LEU A 115 -10.63 5.29 -11.71
N GLY A 116 -11.25 4.19 -12.11
CA GLY A 116 -12.71 4.06 -12.06
C GLY A 116 -13.27 3.12 -13.12
N VAL A 117 -14.58 3.07 -13.14
CA VAL A 117 -15.35 2.23 -14.06
C VAL A 117 -15.95 3.08 -15.17
N LEU A 118 -15.78 2.65 -16.41
CA LEU A 118 -16.46 3.23 -17.57
C LEU A 118 -17.81 2.54 -17.77
N TYR A 119 -18.73 2.70 -16.81
CA TYR A 119 -20.12 2.29 -17.03
C TYR A 119 -20.86 3.41 -17.77
N LYS A 120 -21.46 3.08 -18.92
CA LYS A 120 -22.28 4.02 -19.72
C LYS A 120 -23.76 4.02 -19.30
N ASP A 121 -24.11 3.38 -18.19
CA ASP A 121 -25.49 3.27 -17.72
C ASP A 121 -25.80 4.35 -16.67
N ALA A 122 -26.84 5.15 -16.93
CA ALA A 122 -27.26 6.27 -16.09
C ALA A 122 -27.85 5.85 -14.73
N LYS A 123 -28.14 4.56 -14.51
CA LYS A 123 -28.68 4.07 -13.23
C LYS A 123 -27.64 3.87 -12.14
N PHE A 124 -26.37 4.01 -12.47
CA PHE A 124 -25.27 3.77 -11.55
C PHE A 124 -24.38 5.01 -11.49
N ILE A 125 -24.11 5.49 -10.28
CA ILE A 125 -23.23 6.64 -10.07
C ILE A 125 -21.83 6.06 -9.82
N PRO A 126 -20.92 6.07 -10.80
CA PRO A 126 -19.59 5.55 -10.60
C PRO A 126 -18.84 6.40 -9.57
N VAL A 127 -18.04 5.72 -8.74
CA VAL A 127 -17.08 6.35 -7.83
C VAL A 127 -15.71 6.25 -8.50
N ASN A 128 -15.39 7.28 -9.27
CA ASN A 128 -14.08 7.44 -9.88
C ASN A 128 -13.08 8.00 -8.86
N GLY A 129 -11.80 7.91 -9.20
CA GLY A 129 -10.72 8.36 -8.35
C GLY A 129 -10.34 7.38 -7.25
N ALA A 130 -9.31 7.77 -6.52
CA ALA A 130 -9.07 7.28 -5.17
C ALA A 130 -10.23 7.68 -4.27
N TRP A 131 -10.57 6.78 -3.35
CA TRP A 131 -11.53 7.05 -2.30
C TRP A 131 -11.01 6.53 -0.97
N ILE A 132 -11.45 7.18 0.10
CA ILE A 132 -11.11 6.84 1.47
C ILE A 132 -12.41 6.43 2.18
N ALA A 133 -12.45 5.24 2.75
CA ALA A 133 -13.54 4.80 3.60
C ALA A 133 -13.01 4.59 5.01
N LEU A 134 -13.64 5.24 6.00
CA LEU A 134 -13.34 5.05 7.41
C LEU A 134 -14.41 4.15 8.03
N THR A 135 -13.98 3.09 8.69
CA THR A 135 -14.86 2.21 9.46
C THR A 135 -14.92 2.66 10.93
N PRO A 136 -15.98 2.27 11.68
CA PRO A 136 -16.16 2.71 13.08
C PRO A 136 -15.05 2.25 14.04
N ASP A 137 -14.35 1.16 13.72
CA ASP A 137 -13.21 0.63 14.48
C ASP A 137 -11.92 1.47 14.30
N GLY A 138 -11.95 2.50 13.45
CA GLY A 138 -10.83 3.39 13.19
C GLY A 138 -9.91 2.92 12.07
N THR A 139 -10.27 1.85 11.35
CA THR A 139 -9.55 1.40 10.16
C THR A 139 -9.88 2.28 8.96
N MET A 140 -8.87 2.54 8.13
CA MET A 140 -9.02 3.26 6.86
C MET A 140 -8.82 2.29 5.71
N TYR A 141 -9.74 2.31 4.74
CA TYR A 141 -9.57 1.68 3.45
C TYR A 141 -9.34 2.75 2.39
N LEU A 142 -8.29 2.60 1.60
CA LEU A 142 -7.96 3.49 0.49
C LEU A 142 -7.93 2.69 -0.80
N ARG A 143 -8.71 3.11 -1.78
CA ARG A 143 -8.47 2.66 -3.15
C ARG A 143 -7.24 3.37 -3.70
N TRP A 144 -6.29 2.56 -4.14
CA TRP A 144 -5.01 2.97 -4.69
C TRP A 144 -4.88 2.51 -6.15
N ARG A 145 -3.73 2.83 -6.76
CA ARG A 145 -3.36 2.42 -8.12
C ARG A 145 -3.49 0.91 -8.33
N ASP A 146 -3.72 0.53 -9.59
CA ASP A 146 -3.90 -0.87 -10.05
C ASP A 146 -5.03 -1.63 -9.37
N GLU A 147 -6.09 -0.90 -9.02
CA GLU A 147 -7.26 -1.41 -8.30
C GLU A 147 -6.92 -2.01 -6.93
N THR A 148 -5.78 -1.60 -6.35
CA THR A 148 -5.37 -2.08 -5.03
C THR A 148 -6.20 -1.41 -3.93
N ILE A 149 -6.63 -2.18 -2.93
CA ILE A 149 -7.23 -1.64 -1.72
C ILE A 149 -6.22 -1.73 -0.58
N LEU A 150 -5.80 -0.58 -0.06
CA LEU A 150 -4.91 -0.50 1.09
C LEU A 150 -5.76 -0.42 2.36
N MET A 151 -5.43 -1.25 3.34
CA MET A 151 -5.90 -1.07 4.70
C MET A 151 -4.83 -0.32 5.50
N LEU A 152 -5.20 0.80 6.09
CA LEU A 152 -4.31 1.64 6.88
C LEU A 152 -4.83 1.80 8.30
N VAL A 153 -3.88 1.94 9.23
CA VAL A 153 -4.15 2.31 10.62
C VAL A 153 -3.44 3.61 10.96
N LYS A 154 -4.06 4.40 11.82
CA LYS A 154 -3.46 5.64 12.29
C LYS A 154 -2.26 5.34 13.20
N VAL A 155 -1.14 6.02 12.98
CA VAL A 155 0.11 5.79 13.71
C VAL A 155 0.72 7.10 14.17
N ARG A 156 1.63 7.02 15.15
CA ARG A 156 2.58 8.09 15.45
C ARG A 156 3.93 7.69 14.87
N PRO A 157 4.67 8.59 14.21
CA PRO A 157 5.97 8.27 13.63
C PRO A 157 6.96 7.60 14.59
N VAL A 158 6.94 8.03 15.86
CA VAL A 158 7.79 7.50 16.93
C VAL A 158 7.52 6.03 17.28
N ASP A 159 6.35 5.49 16.91
CA ASP A 159 5.99 4.08 17.15
C ASP A 159 6.46 3.16 15.99
N ILE A 160 6.97 3.73 14.90
CA ILE A 160 7.46 2.97 13.75
C ILE A 160 8.94 2.67 13.94
N THR A 161 9.24 1.40 14.12
CA THR A 161 10.60 0.87 14.29
C THR A 161 10.99 0.00 13.10
N PRO A 162 12.29 -0.18 12.79
CA PRO A 162 12.73 -1.08 11.73
C PRO A 162 12.56 -2.56 12.13
N SER A 163 13.02 -3.48 11.28
CA SER A 163 13.00 -4.92 11.53
C SER A 163 14.07 -5.39 12.53
N PHE A 164 15.02 -4.52 12.88
CA PHE A 164 16.09 -4.77 13.84
C PHE A 164 15.95 -3.89 15.10
N ASP A 165 16.67 -4.26 16.16
CA ASP A 165 16.70 -3.51 17.40
C ASP A 165 17.56 -2.24 17.27
N CYS A 166 16.93 -1.08 17.48
CA CYS A 166 17.59 0.21 17.40
C CYS A 166 18.62 0.46 18.49
N ASP A 167 18.48 -0.17 19.66
CA ASP A 167 19.46 -0.04 20.74
C ASP A 167 20.77 -0.77 20.39
N SER A 168 20.69 -1.72 19.45
CA SER A 168 21.82 -2.49 18.93
C SER A 168 22.46 -1.88 17.68
N ALA A 169 21.95 -0.74 17.17
CA ALA A 169 22.45 -0.09 15.96
C ALA A 169 23.87 0.45 16.15
N LYS A 170 24.78 0.10 15.22
CA LYS A 170 26.20 0.52 15.28
C LYS A 170 26.66 1.27 14.05
N LYS A 171 25.96 1.12 12.93
CA LYS A 171 26.30 1.79 11.66
C LYS A 171 25.50 3.08 11.54
N ALA A 172 26.10 4.11 10.94
CA ALA A 172 25.42 5.39 10.67
C ALA A 172 24.11 5.19 9.89
N ALA A 173 24.09 4.24 8.95
CA ALA A 173 22.88 3.83 8.24
C ALA A 173 21.79 3.26 9.15
N GLU A 174 22.14 2.36 10.07
CA GLU A 174 21.19 1.78 11.02
C GLU A 174 20.61 2.84 11.95
N VAL A 175 21.46 3.75 12.43
CA VAL A 175 21.02 4.89 13.25
C VAL A 175 20.08 5.81 12.47
N ALA A 176 20.37 6.12 11.21
CA ALA A 176 19.49 6.92 10.37
C ALA A 176 18.14 6.24 10.13
N ILE A 177 18.14 4.93 9.86
CA ILE A 177 16.92 4.13 9.71
C ILE A 177 16.06 4.21 10.98
N CYS A 178 16.66 4.06 12.16
CA CYS A 178 15.97 4.12 13.45
C CYS A 178 15.32 5.47 13.77
N HIS A 179 15.82 6.57 13.23
CA HIS A 179 15.29 7.91 13.49
C HIS A 179 14.35 8.42 12.38
N SER A 180 14.10 7.63 11.35
CA SER A 180 13.19 7.97 10.25
C SER A 180 12.10 6.91 10.10
N ALA A 181 10.84 7.34 10.27
CA ALA A 181 9.68 6.46 10.16
C ALA A 181 9.54 5.84 8.75
N GLU A 182 9.83 6.61 7.71
CA GLU A 182 9.84 6.13 6.32
C GLU A 182 10.91 5.05 6.12
N LEU A 183 12.15 5.31 6.56
CA LEU A 183 13.25 4.37 6.42
C LEU A 183 13.02 3.10 7.25
N SER A 184 12.45 3.24 8.45
CA SER A 184 12.03 2.11 9.29
C SER A 184 10.96 1.25 8.62
N GLY A 185 9.98 1.88 7.96
CA GLY A 185 9.00 1.19 7.14
C GLY A 185 9.65 0.44 5.96
N LEU A 186 10.61 1.07 5.28
CA LEU A 186 11.34 0.43 4.16
C LEU A 186 12.17 -0.76 4.63
N ASP A 187 12.83 -0.66 5.78
CA ASP A 187 13.60 -1.77 6.35
C ASP A 187 12.68 -2.98 6.65
N ARG A 188 11.47 -2.75 7.18
CA ARG A 188 10.46 -3.80 7.33
C ARG A 188 10.01 -4.39 6.00
N SER A 189 9.78 -3.55 4.98
CA SER A 189 9.45 -4.02 3.63
C SER A 189 10.55 -4.91 3.05
N VAL A 190 11.82 -4.54 3.19
CA VAL A 190 12.97 -5.37 2.74
C VAL A 190 12.98 -6.72 3.49
N ALA A 191 12.77 -6.71 4.81
CA ALA A 191 12.75 -7.93 5.61
C ALA A 191 11.61 -8.87 5.20
N GLU A 192 10.41 -8.33 4.93
CA GLU A 192 9.27 -9.10 4.44
C GLU A 192 9.52 -9.65 3.03
N ALA A 193 10.00 -8.83 2.10
CA ALA A 193 10.35 -9.26 0.74
C ALA A 193 11.39 -10.40 0.77
N PHE A 194 12.41 -10.29 1.64
CA PHE A 194 13.39 -11.35 1.83
C PHE A 194 12.76 -12.62 2.40
N SER A 195 11.84 -12.50 3.37
CA SER A 195 11.11 -13.65 3.91
C SER A 195 10.24 -14.34 2.86
N GLN A 196 9.58 -13.57 1.99
CA GLN A 196 8.76 -14.10 0.90
C GLN A 196 9.62 -14.83 -0.13
N ALA A 197 10.72 -14.21 -0.57
CA ALA A 197 11.71 -14.82 -1.47
C ALA A 197 12.27 -16.13 -0.88
N LEU A 198 12.60 -16.16 0.41
CA LEU A 198 13.11 -17.35 1.08
C LEU A 198 12.07 -18.49 1.12
N LYS A 199 10.80 -18.18 1.43
CA LYS A 199 9.69 -19.16 1.40
C LYS A 199 9.52 -19.74 -0.01
N LYS A 200 9.61 -18.90 -1.05
CA LYS A 200 9.53 -19.35 -2.44
C LYS A 200 10.70 -20.25 -2.81
N ILE A 201 11.94 -19.85 -2.53
CA ILE A 201 13.14 -20.66 -2.78
C ILE A 201 13.02 -22.04 -2.13
N ARG A 202 12.52 -22.10 -0.88
CA ARG A 202 12.25 -23.37 -0.19
C ARG A 202 11.24 -24.24 -0.92
N PHE A 203 10.13 -23.64 -1.35
CA PHE A 203 9.07 -24.35 -2.06
C PHE A 203 9.54 -24.98 -3.38
N VAL A 204 10.41 -24.28 -4.12
CA VAL A 204 10.95 -24.77 -5.41
C VAL A 204 12.26 -25.56 -5.27
N GLY A 205 12.78 -25.76 -4.05
CA GLY A 205 14.04 -26.48 -3.81
C GLY A 205 15.31 -25.74 -4.27
N GLY A 206 15.30 -24.40 -4.25
CA GLY A 206 16.42 -23.56 -4.65
C GLY A 206 17.50 -23.36 -3.57
N ASN A 207 18.50 -22.54 -3.89
CA ASN A 207 19.67 -22.31 -3.02
C ASN A 207 19.46 -21.17 -2.01
N GLU A 208 18.99 -21.50 -0.80
CA GLU A 208 18.82 -20.52 0.29
C GLU A 208 20.11 -19.80 0.67
N ARG A 209 21.25 -20.49 0.56
CA ARG A 209 22.56 -19.93 0.92
C ARG A 209 22.91 -18.76 0.01
N GLN A 210 22.64 -18.88 -1.28
CA GLN A 210 22.89 -17.83 -2.27
C GLN A 210 22.06 -16.58 -1.97
N LEU A 211 20.77 -16.74 -1.67
CA LEU A 211 19.91 -15.60 -1.29
C LEU A 211 20.43 -14.91 -0.02
N GLY A 212 20.84 -15.68 0.99
CA GLY A 212 21.42 -15.14 2.22
C GLY A 212 22.76 -14.43 2.02
N GLU A 213 23.64 -14.95 1.15
CA GLU A 213 24.89 -14.29 0.77
C GLU A 213 24.63 -12.97 0.04
N GLY A 214 23.67 -12.96 -0.89
CA GLY A 214 23.21 -11.76 -1.58
C GLY A 214 22.70 -10.69 -0.62
N GLN A 215 21.86 -11.08 0.35
CA GLN A 215 21.34 -10.14 1.37
C GLN A 215 22.46 -9.55 2.24
N ARG A 216 23.43 -10.36 2.67
CA ARG A 216 24.60 -9.86 3.43
C ARG A 216 25.47 -8.91 2.61
N SER A 217 25.63 -9.18 1.31
CA SER A 217 26.34 -8.28 0.40
C SER A 217 25.60 -6.95 0.27
N TRP A 218 24.29 -7.00 0.03
CA TRP A 218 23.44 -5.82 -0.07
C TRP A 218 23.45 -4.98 1.22
N LEU A 219 23.45 -5.59 2.41
CA LEU A 219 23.57 -4.83 3.67
C LEU A 219 24.85 -4.00 3.74
N LYS A 220 25.97 -4.47 3.16
CA LYS A 220 27.20 -3.68 3.05
C LYS A 220 27.02 -2.48 2.10
N GLN A 221 26.30 -2.66 1.00
CA GLN A 221 26.00 -1.60 0.04
C GLN A 221 25.08 -0.54 0.67
N ARG A 222 23.98 -0.95 1.32
CA ARG A 222 23.11 -0.06 2.10
C ARG A 222 23.91 0.73 3.13
N ASN A 223 24.78 0.05 3.89
CA ASN A 223 25.58 0.71 4.93
C ASN A 223 26.63 1.69 4.38
N ALA A 224 27.01 1.58 3.09
CA ALA A 224 27.90 2.55 2.45
C ALA A 224 27.23 3.92 2.23
N CYS A 225 25.88 3.99 2.25
CA CYS A 225 25.14 5.25 2.26
C CYS A 225 25.38 6.10 3.52
N ASN A 226 25.94 5.54 4.59
CA ASN A 226 26.00 6.19 5.91
C ASN A 226 24.61 6.71 6.31
N ALA A 227 24.50 7.97 6.74
CA ALA A 227 23.23 8.58 7.13
C ALA A 227 22.49 9.32 6.00
N ASP A 228 22.89 9.15 4.73
CA ASP A 228 22.18 9.76 3.59
C ASP A 228 20.83 9.05 3.39
N GLU A 229 19.75 9.70 3.86
CA GLU A 229 18.40 9.14 3.77
C GLU A 229 17.94 8.89 2.34
N ARG A 230 18.36 9.73 1.37
CA ARG A 230 17.98 9.53 -0.03
C ARG A 230 18.68 8.29 -0.58
N CYS A 231 19.99 8.14 -0.32
CA CYS A 231 20.72 6.93 -0.69
C CYS A 231 20.10 5.67 -0.06
N LEU A 232 19.77 5.72 1.23
CA LEU A 232 19.14 4.60 1.94
C LEU A 232 17.77 4.25 1.35
N ARG A 233 16.94 5.27 1.09
CA ARG A 233 15.61 5.11 0.49
C ARG A 233 15.69 4.38 -0.85
N GLU A 234 16.52 4.88 -1.78
CA GLU A 234 16.69 4.27 -3.10
C GLU A 234 17.27 2.85 -3.01
N ALA A 235 18.29 2.63 -2.17
CA ALA A 235 18.90 1.32 -1.99
C ALA A 235 17.94 0.27 -1.42
N MET A 236 17.02 0.67 -0.53
CA MET A 236 16.01 -0.22 0.04
C MET A 236 14.87 -0.50 -0.92
N LYS A 237 14.40 0.53 -1.65
CA LYS A 237 13.38 0.37 -2.70
C LYS A 237 13.83 -0.59 -3.80
N HIS A 238 15.01 -0.34 -4.38
CA HIS A 238 15.60 -1.24 -5.38
C HIS A 238 15.74 -2.68 -4.87
N ARG A 239 16.09 -2.85 -3.59
CA ARG A 239 16.20 -4.19 -3.00
C ARG A 239 14.87 -4.90 -2.88
N ILE A 240 13.80 -4.17 -2.54
CA ILE A 240 12.46 -4.72 -2.48
C ILE A 240 12.07 -5.25 -3.87
N ASP A 241 12.30 -4.44 -4.92
CA ASP A 241 12.02 -4.85 -6.29
C ASP A 241 12.82 -6.08 -6.70
N GLU A 242 14.14 -6.09 -6.48
CA GLU A 242 14.98 -7.26 -6.77
C GLU A 242 14.48 -8.55 -6.10
N LEU A 243 14.01 -8.46 -4.85
CA LEU A 243 13.52 -9.60 -4.08
C LEU A 243 12.12 -10.05 -4.54
N ILE A 244 11.33 -9.14 -5.11
CA ILE A 244 10.00 -9.42 -5.64
C ILE A 244 10.04 -9.86 -7.11
N GLU A 245 10.96 -9.35 -7.94
CA GLU A 245 11.11 -9.77 -9.34
C GLU A 245 11.73 -11.16 -9.48
N GLN A 246 12.44 -11.64 -8.46
CA GLN A 246 12.86 -13.05 -8.38
C GLN A 246 11.68 -14.00 -8.04
N GLN A 247 10.44 -13.49 -7.99
CA GLN A 247 9.18 -14.24 -7.86
C GLN A 247 8.65 -14.83 -9.18
#